data_AF-A0A2P6S865-F1
#
_entry.id   AF-A0A2P6S865-F1
#
_cell.length_a   1.000
_cell.length_b   1.000
_cell.length_c   1.000
_cell.angle_alpha   90.00
_cell.angle_beta   90.00
_cell.angle_gamma   90.00
#
_symmetry.space_group_name_H-M   'P 1'
#
loop_
_entity.id
_entity.type
_entity.pdbx_description
1 polymer ?
#
loop_
_entity_poly.entity_id
_entity_poly.type
_entity_poly.pdbx_seq_one_letter_code
_entity_poly.pdbx_strand_id
1 'polypeptide(L)' 'MRYDPWTKNVTVLRDDLSFANGVALSKDGDFVLVTQTTAKNILRYWLRGPRANTVDIFFQLRGAPDNIIRNINGE' A
#
# COMPACT_ATOMS: atom_id res chain seq x y z
N MET A 1 4.19 -6.68 2.73
CA MET A 1 4.97 -7.14 3.90
C MET A 1 5.57 -5.94 4.63
N ARG A 2 5.94 -6.09 5.91
CA ARG A 2 6.68 -5.10 6.70
C ARG A 2 7.91 -5.77 7.29
N TYR A 3 9.06 -5.12 7.18
CA TYR A 3 10.31 -5.58 7.80
C TYR A 3 10.62 -4.71 9.02
N ASP A 4 10.91 -5.35 10.16
CA ASP A 4 11.46 -4.70 11.34
C ASP A 4 12.99 -4.90 11.35
N PRO A 5 13.79 -3.83 11.19
CA PRO A 5 15.25 -3.95 11.13
C PRO A 5 15.90 -4.32 12.46
N TRP A 6 15.24 -4.06 13.60
CA TRP A 6 15.80 -4.35 14.93
C TRP A 6 15.66 -5.82 15.26
N THR A 7 14.48 -6.39 15.01
CA THR A 7 14.22 -7.81 15.28
C THR A 7 14.54 -8.71 14.09
N LYS A 8 14.80 -8.12 12.91
CA LYS A 8 14.97 -8.80 11.62
C LYS A 8 13.76 -9.64 11.20
N ASN A 9 12.57 -9.32 11.72
CA ASN A 9 11.35 -10.06 11.41
C ASN A 9 10.62 -9.45 10.22
N VAL A 10 10.01 -10.32 9.41
CA VAL A 10 9.09 -9.94 8.34
C VAL A 10 7.67 -10.32 8.76
N THR A 11 6.75 -9.37 8.68
CA THR A 11 5.31 -9.60 8.88
C THR A 11 4.58 -9.45 7.54
N VAL A 12 3.75 -10.43 7.18
CA VAL A 12 2.82 -10.29 6.06
C VAL A 12 1.67 -9.39 6.53
N LEU A 13 1.53 -8.22 5.90
CA LEU A 13 0.43 -7.27 6.17
C LEU A 13 -0.81 -7.59 5.33
N ARG A 14 -0.57 -7.99 4.08
CA ARG A 14 -1.59 -8.36 3.10
C ARG A 14 -0.98 -9.32 2.08
N ASP A 15 -1.75 -10.34 1.74
CA ASP A 15 -1.51 -11.31 0.68
C ASP A 15 -2.61 -11.19 -0.40
N ASP A 16 -2.55 -12.10 -1.38
CA ASP A 16 -3.51 -12.18 -2.50
C ASP A 16 -3.62 -10.87 -3.30
N LEU A 17 -2.47 -10.30 -3.64
CA LEU A 17 -2.38 -9.08 -4.43
C LEU A 17 -2.12 -9.40 -5.90
N SER A 18 -2.89 -8.78 -6.78
CA SER A 18 -2.77 -8.94 -8.24
C SER A 18 -1.60 -8.12 -8.78
N PHE A 19 -0.40 -8.72 -8.79
CA PHE A 19 0.87 -8.08 -9.19
C PHE A 19 1.08 -6.75 -8.42
N ALA A 20 1.48 -6.86 -7.15
CA ALA A 20 1.84 -5.72 -6.32
C ALA A 20 3.16 -5.08 -6.78
N ASN A 21 3.09 -3.93 -7.46
CA ASN A 21 4.24 -3.38 -8.18
C ASN A 21 4.85 -2.14 -7.50
N GLY A 22 4.00 -1.24 -7.03
CA GLY A 22 4.37 0.00 -6.34
C GLY A 22 3.82 0.06 -4.93
N VAL A 23 4.55 0.73 -4.05
CA VAL A 23 4.16 0.95 -2.65
C VAL A 23 4.53 2.36 -2.19
N ALA A 24 3.60 3.04 -1.53
CA ALA A 24 3.86 4.35 -0.93
C ALA A 24 3.24 4.45 0.47
N LEU A 25 4.04 4.85 1.46
CA LEU A 25 3.56 5.15 2.80
C LEU A 25 2.89 6.52 2.80
N SER A 26 1.75 6.68 3.48
CA SER A 26 1.18 8.00 3.78
C SER A 26 2.18 8.89 4.55
N LYS A 27 1.98 10.22 4.50
CA LYS A 27 2.86 11.17 5.18
C LYS A 27 2.98 10.89 6.68
N ASP A 28 1.86 10.62 7.32
CA ASP A 28 1.77 10.42 8.78
C ASP A 28 1.94 8.95 9.19
N GLY A 29 2.05 8.03 8.22
CA GLY A 29 2.23 6.61 8.47
C GLY A 29 0.96 5.86 8.89
N ASP A 30 -0.22 6.43 8.63
CA ASP A 30 -1.52 5.84 8.97
C ASP A 30 -1.95 4.73 8.02
N PHE A 31 -1.54 4.81 6.76
CA PHE A 31 -1.82 3.82 5.72
C PHE A 31 -0.68 3.69 4.71
N VAL A 32 -0.74 2.63 3.92
CA VAL A 32 0.10 2.38 2.74
C VAL A 32 -0.79 2.22 1.52
N LEU A 33 -0.39 2.81 0.40
CA LEU A 33 -0.95 2.54 -0.92
C LEU A 33 -0.15 1.45 -1.62
N VAL A 34 -0.84 0.55 -2.31
CA VAL A 34 -0.25 -0.51 -3.13
C VAL A 34 -0.90 -0.50 -4.51
N THR A 35 -0.11 -0.40 -5.57
CA THR A 35 -0.62 -0.56 -6.93
C THR A 35 -0.77 -2.04 -7.27
N GLN A 36 -1.91 -2.40 -7.85
CA GLN A 36 -2.13 -3.72 -8.44
C GLN A 36 -2.11 -3.59 -9.97
N THR A 37 -0.99 -3.96 -10.60
CA THR A 37 -0.78 -3.78 -12.05
C THR A 37 -1.87 -4.47 -12.85
N THR A 38 -2.15 -5.74 -12.52
CA THR A 38 -3.07 -6.58 -13.28
C THR A 38 -4.53 -6.25 -12.96
N ALA A 39 -4.85 -5.94 -11.69
CA ALA A 39 -6.21 -5.54 -11.29
C ALA A 39 -6.53 -4.06 -11.61
N LYS A 40 -5.55 -3.29 -12.07
CA LYS A 40 -5.68 -1.88 -12.49
C LYS A 40 -6.28 -0.99 -11.41
N ASN A 41 -5.91 -1.21 -10.16
CA ASN A 41 -6.38 -0.41 -9.03
C ASN A 41 -5.22 -0.04 -8.09
N ILE A 42 -5.51 0.87 -7.17
CA ILE A 42 -4.67 1.16 -6.01
C ILE A 42 -5.46 0.76 -4.78
N LEU A 43 -4.89 -0.11 -3.97
CA LEU A 43 -5.42 -0.45 -2.66
C LEU A 43 -4.83 0.47 -1.60
N ARG A 44 -5.62 0.82 -0.60
CA ARG A 44 -5.17 1.44 0.64
C ARG A 44 -5.28 0.44 1.77
N TYR A 45 -4.17 0.15 2.43
CA TYR A 45 -4.09 -0.66 3.63
C TYR A 45 -3.87 0.23 4.85
N TRP A 46 -4.79 0.22 5.80
CA TRP A 46 -4.69 1.02 7.03
C TRP A 46 -3.77 0.35 8.04
N LEU A 47 -2.70 1.04 8.44
CA LEU A 47 -1.73 0.58 9.44
C LEU A 47 -2.19 0.92 10.86
N ARG A 48 -2.92 2.02 11.04
CA ARG A 48 -3.27 2.60 12.34
C ARG A 48 -4.67 3.20 12.34
N GLY A 49 -5.12 3.61 13.53
CA GLY A 49 -6.41 4.25 13.75
C GLY A 49 -7.60 3.27 13.74
N PRO A 50 -8.85 3.79 13.73
CA PRO A 50 -10.06 2.97 13.84
C PRO A 50 -10.25 1.95 12.71
N ARG A 51 -9.55 2.14 11.58
CA ARG A 51 -9.58 1.25 10.41
C ARG A 51 -8.36 0.32 10.32
N ALA A 52 -7.49 0.27 11.33
CA ALA A 52 -6.27 -0.53 11.29
C ALA A 52 -6.54 -1.97 10.83
N ASN A 53 -5.64 -2.49 10.00
CA ASN A 53 -5.69 -3.82 9.39
C ASN A 53 -6.84 -4.05 8.39
N THR A 54 -7.48 -2.99 7.90
CA THR A 54 -8.47 -3.06 6.82
C THR A 54 -7.92 -2.56 5.49
N VAL A 55 -8.60 -2.93 4.40
CA VAL A 55 -8.28 -2.55 3.02
C VAL A 55 -9.49 -1.95 2.34
N ASP A 56 -9.26 -0.89 1.56
CA ASP A 56 -10.22 -0.34 0.60
C ASP A 56 -9.57 -0.06 -0.76
N ILE A 57 -10.39 0.03 -1.81
CA ILE A 57 -9.94 0.53 -3.10
C ILE A 57 -9.81 2.05 -3.00
N PHE A 58 -8.59 2.55 -3.08
CA PHE A 58 -8.30 3.97 -3.06
C PHE A 58 -8.64 4.62 -4.40
N PHE A 59 -8.28 3.96 -5.51
CA PHE A 59 -8.50 4.48 -6.84
C PHE A 59 -8.55 3.37 -7.89
N GLN A 60 -9.42 3.51 -8.89
CA GLN A 60 -9.51 2.60 -10.03
C GLN A 60 -8.87 3.24 -11.27
N LEU A 61 -8.00 2.51 -11.97
CA LEU A 61 -7.31 2.96 -13.17
C LEU A 61 -7.86 2.28 -14.42
N ARG A 62 -7.74 2.98 -15.55
CA ARG A 62 -8.00 2.42 -16.89
C ARG A 62 -6.80 1.62 -17.41
N GLY A 63 -5.59 2.09 -17.12
CA GLY A 63 -4.32 1.45 -17.48
C GLY A 63 -3.74 0.60 -16.34
N ALA A 64 -2.75 -0.23 -16.67
CA ALA A 64 -2.00 -0.99 -15.67
C ALA A 64 -1.03 -0.06 -14.93
N PRO A 65 -1.22 0.19 -13.62
CA PRO A 65 -0.29 1.02 -12.86
C PRO A 65 1.06 0.31 -12.70
N ASP A 66 2.13 1.10 -12.63
CA ASP A 66 3.45 0.63 -12.26
C ASP A 66 3.75 1.08 -10.82
N ASN A 67 4.76 1.93 -10.63
CA ASN A 67 5.13 2.43 -9.31
C ASN A 67 4.23 3.60 -8.83
N ILE A 68 4.24 3.84 -7.51
CA ILE A 68 3.61 5.00 -6.86
C ILE A 68 4.64 5.71 -5.98
N ILE A 69 4.73 7.03 -6.14
CA ILE A 69 5.71 7.85 -5.43
C ILE A 69 4.98 9.00 -4.76
N ARG A 70 5.11 9.10 -3.44
CA ARG A 70 4.56 10.21 -2.66
C ARG A 70 5.35 11.48 -2.94
N ASN A 71 4.66 12.58 -3.21
CA ASN A 71 5.32 13.87 -3.36
C ASN A 71 5.68 14.52 -2.00
N ILE A 72 6.30 15.70 -2.01
CA ILE A 72 6.70 16.41 -0.78
C ILE A 72 5.50 16.86 0.08
N ASN A 73 4.35 17.10 -0.55
CA ASN A 73 3.13 17.51 0.14
C ASN A 73 2.46 16.34 0.86
N GLY A 74 2.68 15.11 0.37
CA GLY A 74 2.11 13.88 0.89
C GLY A 74 1.02 13.26 0.01
N GLU A 75 0.90 13.74 -1.23
CA GLU A 75 -0.07 13.29 -2.23
C GLU A 75 0.48 12.14 -3.08
#